data_AF-A0A940KLI3-F1
#
_entry.id   AF-A0A940KLI3-F1
#
_cell.length_a   1.000
_cell.length_b   1.000
_cell.length_c   1.000
_cell.angle_alpha   90.00
_cell.angle_beta   90.00
_cell.angle_gamma   90.00
#
_symmetry.space_group_name_H-M   'P 1'
#
loop_
_entity.id
_entity.type
_entity.pdbx_description
1 polymer ?
#
loop_
_entity_poly.entity_id
_entity_poly.type
_entity_poly.pdbx_seq_one_letter_code
_entity_poly.pdbx_strand_id
1 'polypeptide(L)'
;MPKTILWVINLFVIFFLIFTIFRLATYFAFKPDGLMFPDLVPSFLMGVQYDLRWIAIILLPVVLLSLWPQFSPFFSAVNKRWWTWYLVIVTFIVFFFFAADFGSFSYNHTRLDAGAMNFVEDPGISLKMMWQTYPLFWMVLGLLVAVLLFRWMYHQSHWRVIAQTDGLKIPYNRKFFVASLVVLTLFIYGRFAATPLTWKQSFAFQDNFKSYLALNPLQNFFTTLRFRRPEFNEQKAREVYPLVAEWMPLPDKNGFSYRRVVSPGSNALESRPNVVLVICESFSMYK
;
A
#
# COMPACT_ATOMS: atom_id res chain seq x y z
N MET A 1 10.72 -32.14 -6.15
CA MET A 1 9.82 -30.96 -6.17
C MET A 1 9.72 -30.44 -7.61
N PRO A 2 8.54 -30.11 -8.16
CA PRO A 2 8.39 -29.65 -9.53
C PRO A 2 9.19 -28.37 -9.83
N LYS A 3 9.70 -28.21 -11.06
CA LYS A 3 10.52 -27.05 -11.49
C LYS A 3 9.84 -25.71 -11.17
N THR A 4 8.53 -25.63 -11.40
CA THR A 4 7.73 -24.44 -11.11
C THR A 4 7.75 -24.06 -9.64
N ILE A 5 7.65 -25.03 -8.73
CA ILE A 5 7.65 -24.77 -7.29
C ILE A 5 9.02 -24.30 -6.82
N LEU A 6 10.10 -24.89 -7.33
CA LEU A 6 11.47 -24.41 -7.06
C LEU A 6 11.65 -22.96 -7.52
N TRP A 7 11.13 -22.62 -8.71
CA TRP A 7 11.16 -21.26 -9.21
C TRP A 7 10.33 -20.30 -8.35
N VAL A 8 9.13 -20.71 -7.93
CA VAL A 8 8.28 -19.93 -7.02
C VAL A 8 8.97 -19.68 -5.67
N ILE A 9 9.69 -20.67 -5.12
CA ILE A 9 10.49 -20.47 -3.89
C ILE A 9 11.58 -19.43 -4.11
N ASN A 10 12.32 -19.51 -5.23
CA ASN A 10 13.33 -18.51 -5.56
C ASN A 10 12.72 -17.10 -5.70
N LEU A 11 11.58 -16.98 -6.38
CA LEU A 11 10.85 -15.72 -6.51
C LEU A 11 10.35 -15.20 -5.16
N PHE A 12 9.86 -16.09 -4.30
CA PHE A 12 9.41 -15.75 -2.95
C PHE A 12 10.54 -15.11 -2.14
N VAL A 13 11.72 -15.73 -2.13
CA VAL A 13 12.91 -15.17 -1.45
C VAL A 13 13.30 -13.82 -2.03
N ILE A 14 13.30 -13.69 -3.36
CA ILE A 14 13.60 -12.43 -4.06
C ILE A 14 12.63 -11.32 -3.61
N PHE A 15 11.32 -11.55 -3.67
CA PHE A 15 10.34 -10.55 -3.26
C PHE A 15 10.42 -10.27 -1.75
N PHE A 16 10.66 -11.29 -0.93
CA PHE A 16 10.84 -11.09 0.51
C PHE A 16 12.02 -10.17 0.81
N LEU A 17 13.14 -10.34 0.13
CA LEU A 17 14.30 -9.44 0.25
C LEU A 17 13.96 -8.03 -0.21
N ILE A 18 13.28 -7.88 -1.35
CA ILE A 18 12.85 -6.56 -1.87
C ILE A 18 11.99 -5.81 -0.84
N PHE A 19 10.93 -6.44 -0.32
CA PHE A 19 10.04 -5.81 0.65
C PHE A 19 10.76 -5.49 1.97
N THR A 20 11.65 -6.39 2.41
CA THR A 20 12.47 -6.17 3.62
C THR A 20 13.44 -5.01 3.44
N ILE A 21 14.15 -4.94 2.30
CA ILE A 21 15.07 -3.83 1.98
C ILE A 21 14.29 -2.52 1.92
N PHE A 22 13.14 -2.50 1.27
CA PHE A 22 12.29 -1.31 1.22
C PHE A 22 11.89 -0.83 2.63
N ARG A 23 11.44 -1.75 3.48
CA ARG A 23 11.06 -1.46 4.87
C ARG A 23 12.22 -0.95 5.72
N LEU A 24 13.40 -1.56 5.56
CA LEU A 24 14.63 -1.07 6.19
C LEU A 24 15.02 0.30 5.67
N ALA A 25 14.89 0.55 4.37
CA ALA A 25 15.13 1.87 3.79
C ALA A 25 14.15 2.91 4.34
N THR A 26 12.86 2.59 4.52
CA THR A 26 11.90 3.48 5.21
C THR A 26 12.36 3.75 6.65
N TYR A 27 12.80 2.71 7.36
CA TYR A 27 13.31 2.86 8.72
C TYR A 27 14.50 3.81 8.80
N PHE A 28 15.55 3.59 7.99
CA PHE A 28 16.74 4.43 8.04
C PHE A 28 16.51 5.85 7.54
N ALA A 29 15.57 6.06 6.62
CA ALA A 29 15.29 7.38 6.06
C ALA A 29 14.38 8.25 6.93
N PHE A 30 13.42 7.65 7.66
CA PHE A 30 12.32 8.41 8.28
C PHE A 30 12.10 8.12 9.77
N LYS A 31 12.98 7.33 10.42
CA LYS A 31 12.87 7.06 11.86
C LYS A 31 13.05 8.35 12.68
N PRO A 32 12.11 8.69 13.57
CA PRO A 32 12.27 9.80 14.53
C PRO A 32 13.35 9.53 15.58
N ASP A 33 14.03 10.59 16.02
CA ASP A 33 15.16 10.54 16.98
C ASP A 33 14.77 9.99 18.38
N GLY A 34 13.48 10.02 18.74
CA GLY A 34 12.98 9.58 20.05
C GLY A 34 12.62 8.08 20.16
N LEU A 35 12.64 7.31 19.06
CA LEU A 35 12.22 5.90 19.07
C LEU A 35 13.44 4.97 19.16
N MET A 36 13.45 4.02 20.10
CA MET A 36 14.49 3.00 20.14
C MET A 36 14.16 1.83 19.21
N PHE A 37 15.17 1.10 18.74
CA PHE A 37 14.96 -0.06 17.86
C PHE A 37 14.12 -1.18 18.50
N PRO A 38 14.28 -1.54 19.80
CA PRO A 38 13.45 -2.58 20.43
C PRO A 38 11.96 -2.27 20.36
N ASP A 39 11.58 -0.99 20.46
CA ASP A 39 10.18 -0.55 20.40
C ASP A 39 9.54 -0.72 19.00
N LEU A 40 10.38 -0.92 17.98
CA LEU A 40 9.96 -1.09 16.59
C LEU A 40 9.91 -2.56 16.16
N VAL A 41 10.48 -3.48 16.95
CA VAL A 41 10.44 -4.92 16.65
C VAL A 41 9.01 -5.43 16.42
N PRO A 42 8.00 -5.05 17.23
CA PRO A 42 6.61 -5.44 16.95
C PRO A 42 6.10 -4.94 15.59
N SER A 43 6.46 -3.71 15.19
CA SER A 43 6.12 -3.13 13.89
C SER A 43 6.80 -3.88 12.75
N PHE A 44 8.07 -4.26 12.89
CA PHE A 44 8.76 -5.08 11.89
C PHE A 44 8.16 -6.47 11.74
N LEU A 45 7.80 -7.14 12.85
CA LEU A 45 7.19 -8.47 12.83
C LEU A 45 5.81 -8.47 12.18
N MET A 46 4.94 -7.54 12.57
CA MET A 46 3.65 -7.34 11.91
C MET A 46 3.85 -6.95 10.44
N GLY A 47 4.92 -6.19 10.20
CA GLY A 47 5.42 -5.86 8.90
C GLY A 47 5.63 -7.00 7.94
N VAL A 48 6.46 -7.95 8.37
CA VAL A 48 6.72 -9.18 7.64
C VAL A 48 5.42 -9.89 7.28
N GLN A 49 4.41 -9.89 8.16
CA GLN A 49 3.10 -10.51 7.84
C GLN A 49 2.38 -9.80 6.68
N TYR A 50 2.38 -8.47 6.64
CA TYR A 50 1.82 -7.72 5.50
C TYR A 50 2.62 -7.96 4.21
N ASP A 51 3.95 -8.05 4.30
CA ASP A 51 4.80 -8.31 3.14
C ASP A 51 4.55 -9.72 2.59
N LEU A 52 4.54 -10.73 3.45
CA LEU A 52 4.24 -12.11 3.11
C LEU A 52 2.87 -12.25 2.45
N ARG A 53 1.85 -11.53 2.93
CA ARG A 53 0.53 -11.48 2.29
C ARG A 53 0.63 -11.02 0.85
N TRP A 54 1.29 -9.90 0.57
CA TRP A 54 1.37 -9.36 -0.78
C TRP A 54 2.23 -10.22 -1.70
N ILE A 55 3.35 -10.75 -1.20
CA ILE A 55 4.17 -11.72 -1.92
C ILE A 55 3.34 -12.96 -2.28
N ALA A 56 2.52 -13.44 -1.35
CA ALA A 56 1.64 -14.56 -1.60
C ALA A 56 0.57 -14.24 -2.65
N ILE A 57 -0.06 -13.06 -2.60
CA ILE A 57 -1.01 -12.61 -3.64
C ILE A 57 -0.35 -12.59 -5.03
N ILE A 58 0.91 -12.14 -5.13
CA ILE A 58 1.65 -12.08 -6.39
C ILE A 58 1.99 -13.48 -6.93
N LEU A 59 2.37 -14.42 -6.07
CA LEU A 59 2.81 -15.76 -6.49
C LEU A 59 1.66 -16.77 -6.62
N LEU A 60 0.51 -16.51 -5.98
CA LEU A 60 -0.65 -17.39 -6.00
C LEU A 60 -1.13 -17.73 -7.42
N PRO A 61 -1.30 -16.77 -8.36
CA PRO A 61 -1.74 -17.07 -9.72
C PRO A 61 -0.76 -18.02 -10.45
N VAL A 62 0.55 -17.87 -10.21
CA VAL A 62 1.59 -18.72 -10.81
C VAL A 62 1.39 -20.17 -10.37
N VAL A 63 1.22 -20.40 -9.06
CA VAL A 63 1.03 -21.75 -8.51
C VAL A 63 -0.33 -22.32 -8.92
N LEU A 64 -1.39 -21.51 -8.83
CA LEU A 64 -2.77 -21.93 -9.11
C LEU A 64 -2.93 -22.39 -10.56
N LEU A 65 -2.50 -21.58 -11.53
CA LEU A 65 -2.61 -21.93 -12.94
C LEU A 65 -1.66 -23.09 -13.31
N SER A 66 -0.52 -23.22 -12.63
CA SER A 66 0.40 -24.34 -12.83
C SER A 66 -0.08 -25.68 -12.29
N LEU A 67 -1.27 -25.76 -11.66
CA LEU A 67 -1.99 -27.02 -11.42
C LEU A 67 -2.33 -27.77 -12.71
N TRP A 68 -2.43 -27.05 -13.82
CA TRP A 68 -2.49 -27.63 -15.16
C TRP A 68 -1.12 -27.44 -15.84
N PRO A 69 -0.44 -28.54 -16.23
CA PRO A 69 0.89 -28.46 -16.83
C PRO A 69 0.96 -27.50 -18.03
N GLN A 70 -0.11 -27.40 -18.81
CA GLN A 70 -0.21 -26.56 -20.01
C GLN A 70 -0.03 -25.07 -19.74
N PHE A 71 -0.28 -24.59 -18.51
CA PHE A 71 -0.09 -23.19 -18.11
C PHE A 71 1.18 -22.97 -17.29
N SER A 72 1.97 -24.02 -17.04
CA SER A 72 3.21 -23.90 -16.27
C SER A 72 4.26 -23.06 -17.01
N PRO A 73 5.04 -22.20 -16.31
CA PRO A 73 6.15 -21.44 -16.90
C PRO A 73 7.18 -22.28 -17.64
N PHE A 74 7.34 -23.55 -17.26
CA PHE A 74 8.34 -24.48 -17.81
C PHE A 74 7.78 -25.41 -18.90
N PHE A 75 6.52 -25.22 -19.34
CA PHE A 75 5.91 -26.09 -20.36
C PHE A 75 6.29 -25.68 -21.79
N SER A 76 6.33 -24.37 -22.09
CA SER A 76 6.64 -23.84 -23.42
C SER A 76 7.37 -22.50 -23.35
N ALA A 77 8.05 -22.12 -24.44
CA ALA A 77 8.70 -20.80 -24.55
C ALA A 77 7.68 -19.65 -24.48
N VAL A 78 6.46 -19.89 -24.96
CA VAL A 78 5.34 -18.94 -24.87
C VAL A 78 4.96 -18.72 -23.41
N ASN A 79 4.73 -19.79 -22.64
CA ASN A 79 4.38 -19.67 -21.22
C ASN A 79 5.47 -18.96 -20.42
N LYS A 80 6.75 -19.30 -20.67
CA LYS A 80 7.89 -18.58 -20.07
C LYS A 80 7.77 -17.07 -20.33
N ARG A 81 7.50 -16.66 -21.56
CA ARG A 81 7.35 -15.25 -21.94
C ARG A 81 6.17 -14.59 -21.23
N TRP A 82 5.00 -15.24 -21.20
CA TRP A 82 3.81 -14.72 -20.51
C TRP A 82 4.07 -14.51 -19.02
N TRP A 83 4.58 -15.53 -18.32
CA TRP A 83 4.86 -15.42 -16.88
C TRP A 83 5.99 -14.43 -16.57
N THR A 84 6.99 -14.32 -17.44
CA THR A 84 8.03 -13.28 -17.29
C THR A 84 7.43 -11.89 -17.39
N TRP A 85 6.55 -11.64 -18.38
CA TRP A 85 5.89 -10.34 -18.52
C TRP A 85 4.94 -10.04 -17.35
N TYR A 86 4.19 -11.02 -16.88
CA TYR A 86 3.37 -10.91 -15.68
C TYR A 86 4.21 -10.43 -14.48
N LEU A 87 5.33 -11.11 -14.19
CA LEU A 87 6.21 -10.73 -13.08
C LEU A 87 6.85 -9.36 -13.27
N VAL A 88 7.26 -9.02 -14.50
CA VAL A 88 7.81 -7.70 -14.82
C VAL A 88 6.79 -6.59 -14.56
N ILE A 89 5.55 -6.76 -15.01
CA ILE A 89 4.47 -5.77 -14.83
C ILE A 89 4.11 -5.64 -13.34
N VAL A 90 3.94 -6.75 -12.64
CA VAL A 90 3.62 -6.73 -11.20
C VAL A 90 4.74 -6.07 -10.41
N THR A 91 6.00 -6.34 -10.74
CA THR A 91 7.16 -5.73 -10.07
C THR A 91 7.27 -4.24 -10.36
N PHE A 92 6.98 -3.83 -11.60
CA PHE A 92 6.86 -2.41 -11.94
C PHE A 92 5.81 -1.73 -11.07
N ILE A 93 4.62 -2.32 -10.91
CA ILE A 93 3.57 -1.79 -10.04
C ILE A 93 4.08 -1.69 -8.60
N VAL A 94 4.68 -2.76 -8.05
CA VAL A 94 5.24 -2.75 -6.69
C VAL A 94 6.25 -1.63 -6.50
N PHE A 95 7.16 -1.43 -7.45
CA PHE A 95 8.17 -0.37 -7.37
C PHE A 95 7.63 1.03 -7.57
N PHE A 96 6.62 1.19 -8.42
CA PHE A 96 5.88 2.43 -8.51
C PHE A 96 5.27 2.79 -7.16
N PHE A 97 4.60 1.83 -6.50
CA PHE A 97 4.07 2.02 -5.15
C PHE A 97 5.15 2.35 -4.12
N PHE A 98 6.30 1.68 -4.18
CA PHE A 98 7.43 1.96 -3.29
C PHE A 98 7.98 3.38 -3.48
N ALA A 99 8.17 3.81 -4.73
CA ALA A 99 8.66 5.16 -5.04
C ALA A 99 7.66 6.24 -4.62
N ALA A 100 6.37 6.05 -4.93
CA ALA A 100 5.31 6.96 -4.52
C ALA A 100 5.17 7.04 -2.99
N ASP A 101 5.34 5.92 -2.30
CA ASP A 101 5.30 5.84 -0.84
C ASP A 101 6.46 6.56 -0.17
N PHE A 102 7.68 6.51 -0.73
CA PHE A 102 8.79 7.33 -0.25
C PHE A 102 8.47 8.83 -0.35
N GLY A 103 7.84 9.26 -1.45
CA GLY A 103 7.35 10.63 -1.60
C GLY A 103 6.29 10.99 -0.54
N SER A 104 5.31 10.10 -0.32
CA SER A 104 4.30 10.29 0.72
C SER A 104 4.90 10.36 2.12
N PHE A 105 5.87 9.51 2.46
CA PHE A 105 6.51 9.53 3.77
C PHE A 105 7.35 10.79 4.00
N SER A 106 8.08 11.23 2.97
CA SER A 106 8.88 12.46 3.02
C SER A 106 8.02 13.70 3.26
N TYR A 107 6.83 13.75 2.65
CA TYR A 107 5.95 14.92 2.72
C TYR A 107 4.94 14.85 3.87
N ASN A 108 4.21 13.74 4.00
CA ASN A 108 3.09 13.57 4.93
C ASN A 108 3.45 12.81 6.22
N HIS A 109 4.63 12.18 6.30
CA HIS A 109 4.99 11.26 7.39
C HIS A 109 3.99 10.09 7.55
N THR A 110 3.33 9.71 6.45
CA THR A 110 2.37 8.61 6.35
C THR A 110 2.66 7.74 5.12
N ARG A 111 2.24 6.47 5.15
CA ARG A 111 2.25 5.61 3.95
C ARG A 111 1.31 6.19 2.88
N LEU A 112 1.59 5.86 1.63
CA LEU A 112 0.73 6.16 0.49
C LEU A 112 -0.69 5.60 0.73
N ASP A 113 -1.68 6.47 0.66
CA ASP A 113 -3.08 6.14 0.83
C ASP A 113 -3.90 6.47 -0.44
N ALA A 114 -5.19 6.16 -0.39
CA ALA A 114 -6.13 6.44 -1.47
C ALA A 114 -6.33 7.92 -1.78
N GLY A 115 -5.89 8.84 -0.91
CA GLY A 115 -5.83 10.27 -1.19
C GLY A 115 -4.97 10.58 -2.42
N ALA A 116 -4.01 9.70 -2.75
CA ALA A 116 -3.23 9.77 -3.99
C ALA A 116 -4.11 9.77 -5.26
N MET A 117 -5.32 9.20 -5.22
CA MET A 117 -6.25 9.20 -6.36
C MET A 117 -6.86 10.56 -6.66
N ASN A 118 -6.90 11.48 -5.70
CA ASN A 118 -7.33 12.85 -5.95
C ASN A 118 -6.38 13.55 -6.95
N PHE A 119 -5.08 13.23 -6.91
CA PHE A 119 -4.10 13.78 -7.87
C PHE A 119 -4.22 13.18 -9.28
N VAL A 120 -4.78 11.97 -9.39
CA VAL A 120 -5.02 11.30 -10.68
C VAL A 120 -6.26 11.86 -11.38
N GLU A 121 -7.21 12.43 -10.65
CA GLU A 121 -8.40 13.07 -11.22
C GLU A 121 -8.07 14.36 -11.99
N ASP A 122 -7.04 15.10 -11.56
CA ASP A 122 -6.49 16.27 -12.27
C ASP A 122 -5.01 16.06 -12.67
N PRO A 123 -4.73 15.15 -13.61
CA PRO A 123 -3.37 14.68 -13.88
C PRO A 123 -2.49 15.76 -14.51
N GLY A 124 -3.06 16.68 -15.30
CA GLY A 124 -2.30 17.74 -15.95
C GLY A 124 -1.67 18.73 -14.96
N ILE A 125 -2.44 19.16 -13.96
CA ILE A 125 -1.97 20.10 -12.93
C ILE A 125 -1.04 19.36 -11.96
N SER A 126 -1.42 18.15 -11.52
CA SER A 126 -0.61 17.33 -10.62
C SER A 126 0.76 16.98 -11.20
N LEU A 127 0.83 16.63 -12.49
CA LEU A 127 2.10 16.33 -13.15
C LEU A 127 3.00 17.56 -13.24
N LYS A 128 2.43 18.75 -13.53
CA LYS A 128 3.19 20.00 -13.54
C LYS A 128 3.75 20.34 -12.16
N MET A 129 2.96 20.17 -11.10
CA MET A 129 3.41 20.36 -9.72
C MET A 129 4.52 19.38 -9.35
N MET A 130 4.38 18.10 -9.70
CA MET A 130 5.41 17.09 -9.45
C MET A 130 6.70 17.37 -10.22
N TRP A 131 6.61 17.80 -11.49
CA TRP A 131 7.79 18.12 -12.31
C TRP A 131 8.58 19.31 -11.76
N GLN A 132 7.90 20.29 -11.17
CA GLN A 132 8.53 21.45 -10.55
C GLN A 132 9.15 21.13 -9.19
N THR A 133 8.58 20.19 -8.45
CA THR A 133 8.96 19.88 -7.06
C THR A 133 9.96 18.73 -6.95
N TYR A 134 9.85 17.73 -7.84
CA TYR A 134 10.61 16.48 -7.76
C TYR A 134 11.40 16.22 -9.04
N PRO A 135 12.58 15.57 -8.95
CA PRO A 135 13.39 15.18 -10.09
C PRO A 135 12.75 14.00 -10.86
N LEU A 136 11.59 14.21 -11.48
CA LEU A 136 10.76 13.15 -12.05
C LEU A 136 11.50 12.32 -13.11
N PHE A 137 12.33 12.98 -13.93
CA PHE A 137 13.16 12.28 -14.92
C PHE A 137 14.04 11.19 -14.28
N TRP A 138 14.74 11.51 -13.19
CA TRP A 138 15.60 10.56 -12.49
C TRP A 138 14.81 9.45 -11.79
N MET A 139 13.63 9.77 -11.25
CA MET A 139 12.74 8.77 -10.64
C MET A 139 12.23 7.76 -11.68
N VAL A 140 11.76 8.25 -12.83
CA VAL A 140 11.28 7.39 -13.93
C VAL A 140 12.43 6.59 -14.54
N LEU A 141 13.60 7.19 -14.71
CA LEU A 141 14.79 6.50 -15.18
C LEU A 141 15.22 5.39 -14.21
N GLY A 142 15.26 5.67 -12.91
CA GLY A 142 15.56 4.69 -11.86
C GLY A 142 14.57 3.53 -11.87
N LEU A 143 13.27 3.82 -12.02
CA LEU A 143 12.23 2.81 -12.15
C LEU A 143 12.43 1.94 -13.40
N LEU A 144 12.74 2.53 -14.55
CA LEU A 144 13.05 1.79 -15.78
C LEU A 144 14.27 0.89 -15.62
N VAL A 145 15.37 1.40 -15.06
CA VAL A 145 16.58 0.61 -14.81
C VAL A 145 16.27 -0.56 -13.87
N ALA A 146 15.51 -0.32 -12.80
CA ALA A 146 15.06 -1.37 -11.89
C ALA A 146 14.28 -2.45 -12.65
N VAL A 147 13.26 -2.09 -13.44
CA VAL A 147 12.47 -3.05 -14.24
C VAL A 147 13.35 -3.90 -15.16
N LEU A 148 14.33 -3.30 -15.84
CA LEU A 148 15.25 -4.02 -16.71
C LEU A 148 16.14 -5.00 -15.93
N LEU A 149 16.66 -4.60 -14.78
CA LEU A 149 17.42 -5.46 -13.88
C LEU A 149 16.58 -6.64 -13.38
N PHE A 150 15.32 -6.42 -13.01
CA PHE A 150 14.42 -7.48 -12.55
C PHE A 150 14.03 -8.43 -13.67
N ARG A 151 13.78 -7.92 -14.89
CA ARG A 151 13.58 -8.76 -16.08
C ARG A 151 14.79 -9.66 -16.31
N TRP A 152 16.01 -9.11 -16.25
CA TRP A 152 17.25 -9.90 -16.38
C TRP A 152 17.37 -10.94 -15.26
N MET A 153 17.07 -10.58 -14.02
CA MET A 153 17.12 -11.50 -12.88
C MET A 153 16.08 -12.63 -12.98
N TYR A 154 14.86 -12.36 -13.45
CA TYR A 154 13.85 -13.42 -13.67
C TYR A 154 14.28 -14.39 -14.75
N HIS A 155 14.87 -13.87 -15.82
CA HIS A 155 15.49 -14.69 -16.85
C HIS A 155 16.57 -15.58 -16.22
N GLN A 156 17.49 -15.00 -15.44
CA GLN A 156 18.57 -15.75 -14.78
C GLN A 156 18.05 -16.80 -13.78
N SER A 157 17.02 -16.48 -13.00
CA SER A 157 16.38 -17.41 -12.06
C SER A 157 15.75 -18.59 -12.80
N HIS A 158 15.05 -18.34 -13.91
CA HIS A 158 14.48 -19.39 -14.75
C HIS A 158 15.57 -20.29 -15.35
N TRP A 159 16.69 -19.72 -15.80
CA TRP A 159 17.83 -20.48 -16.33
C TRP A 159 18.52 -21.31 -15.25
N ARG A 160 18.74 -20.77 -14.05
CA ARG A 160 19.29 -21.53 -12.91
C ARG A 160 18.45 -22.76 -12.59
N VAL A 161 17.12 -22.63 -12.58
CA VAL A 161 16.23 -23.77 -12.35
C VAL A 161 16.33 -24.79 -13.48
N ILE A 162 16.43 -24.36 -14.74
CA ILE A 162 16.68 -25.29 -15.86
C ILE A 162 17.99 -26.03 -15.66
N ALA A 163 19.10 -25.32 -15.47
CA ALA A 163 20.44 -25.91 -15.36
C ALA A 163 20.56 -26.89 -14.18
N GLN A 164 19.97 -26.57 -13.02
CA GLN A 164 19.95 -27.45 -11.85
C GLN A 164 19.05 -28.67 -12.01
N THR A 165 18.11 -28.65 -12.96
CA THR A 165 17.11 -29.72 -13.16
C THR A 165 17.25 -30.41 -14.51
N ASP A 166 18.34 -30.13 -15.21
CA ASP A 166 18.63 -30.75 -16.50
C ASP A 166 19.01 -32.22 -16.30
N GLY A 167 18.54 -33.09 -17.18
CA GLY A 167 18.71 -34.56 -17.05
C GLY A 167 17.91 -35.27 -15.93
N LEU A 168 17.36 -34.55 -14.94
CA LEU A 168 16.78 -35.17 -13.72
C LEU A 168 15.35 -35.75 -13.85
N LYS A 169 14.75 -35.84 -15.05
CA LYS A 169 13.39 -36.40 -15.32
C LYS A 169 12.35 -36.16 -14.20
N ILE A 170 12.27 -34.93 -13.68
CA ILE A 170 11.46 -34.61 -12.49
C ILE A 170 9.97 -34.80 -12.80
N PRO A 171 9.25 -35.70 -12.09
CA PRO A 171 7.84 -35.95 -12.36
C PRO A 171 6.97 -34.76 -11.94
N TYR A 172 5.91 -34.53 -12.71
CA TYR A 172 4.88 -33.57 -12.35
C TYR A 172 4.04 -34.13 -11.19
N ASN A 173 4.15 -33.54 -10.00
CA ASN A 173 3.45 -34.00 -8.81
C ASN A 173 2.57 -32.89 -8.22
N ARG A 174 1.25 -33.04 -8.36
CA ARG A 174 0.22 -32.09 -7.91
C ARG A 174 0.27 -31.82 -6.40
N LYS A 175 0.76 -32.76 -5.59
CA LYS A 175 0.84 -32.60 -4.12
C LYS A 175 1.65 -31.37 -3.72
N PHE A 176 2.75 -31.08 -4.42
CA PHE A 176 3.56 -29.88 -4.14
C PHE A 176 2.83 -28.59 -4.47
N PHE A 177 2.04 -28.56 -5.55
CA PHE A 177 1.23 -27.39 -5.90
C PHE A 177 0.12 -27.14 -4.87
N VAL A 178 -0.58 -28.20 -4.46
CA VAL A 178 -1.62 -28.10 -3.42
C VAL A 178 -1.01 -27.63 -2.09
N ALA A 179 0.14 -28.20 -1.68
CA ALA A 179 0.84 -27.76 -0.47
C ALA A 179 1.26 -26.28 -0.57
N SER A 180 1.81 -25.85 -1.70
CA SER A 180 2.16 -24.44 -1.92
C SER A 180 0.93 -23.53 -1.90
N LEU A 181 -0.20 -23.95 -2.47
CA LEU A 181 -1.45 -23.17 -2.39
C LEU A 181 -1.91 -22.98 -0.95
N VAL A 182 -1.92 -24.04 -0.15
CA VAL A 182 -2.28 -23.95 1.27
C VAL A 182 -1.36 -22.96 1.99
N VAL A 183 -0.05 -23.05 1.80
CA VAL A 183 0.92 -22.13 2.43
C VAL A 183 0.70 -20.69 1.99
N LEU A 184 0.52 -20.44 0.69
CA LEU A 184 0.27 -19.09 0.18
C LEU A 184 -1.06 -18.52 0.70
N THR A 185 -2.13 -19.32 0.76
CA THR A 185 -3.41 -18.89 1.34
C THR A 185 -3.28 -18.57 2.83
N LEU A 186 -2.49 -19.33 3.59
CA LEU A 186 -2.19 -19.02 4.99
C LEU A 186 -1.45 -17.68 5.13
N PHE A 187 -0.48 -17.38 4.25
CA PHE A 187 0.18 -16.07 4.23
C PHE A 187 -0.76 -14.93 3.84
N ILE A 188 -1.70 -15.16 2.91
CA ILE A 188 -2.74 -14.17 2.59
C ILE A 188 -3.61 -13.89 3.82
N TYR A 189 -3.99 -14.93 4.55
CA TYR A 189 -4.74 -14.79 5.79
C TYR A 189 -3.94 -14.00 6.84
N GLY A 190 -2.62 -14.25 6.93
CA GLY A 190 -1.63 -13.38 7.57
C GLY A 190 -1.50 -13.53 9.08
N ARG A 191 -2.29 -14.40 9.72
CA ARG A 191 -2.23 -14.67 11.17
C ARG A 191 -2.72 -16.07 11.53
N PHE A 192 -2.19 -16.63 12.61
CA PHE A 192 -2.72 -17.84 13.24
C PHE A 192 -3.82 -17.47 14.26
N ALA A 193 -4.89 -16.85 13.81
CA ALA A 193 -6.02 -16.40 14.64
C ALA A 193 -7.35 -16.64 13.91
N ALA A 194 -8.47 -16.48 14.61
CA ALA A 194 -9.81 -16.64 14.02
C ALA A 194 -10.19 -15.50 13.05
N THR A 195 -9.51 -14.36 13.14
CA THR A 195 -9.70 -13.21 12.25
C THR A 195 -8.44 -12.98 11.40
N PRO A 196 -8.58 -12.66 10.09
CA PRO A 196 -7.44 -12.36 9.24
C PRO A 196 -6.72 -11.08 9.70
N LEU A 197 -5.46 -10.92 9.28
CA LEU A 197 -4.70 -9.70 9.54
C LEU A 197 -5.42 -8.49 8.92
N THR A 198 -5.75 -7.47 9.70
CA THR A 198 -6.51 -6.29 9.24
C THR A 198 -5.65 -5.04 9.28
N TRP A 199 -5.96 -4.04 8.46
CA TRP A 199 -5.26 -2.75 8.45
C TRP A 199 -5.35 -2.02 9.80
N LYS A 200 -6.52 -2.06 10.47
CA LYS A 200 -6.73 -1.39 11.77
C LYS A 200 -5.79 -1.89 12.87
N GLN A 201 -5.30 -3.13 12.78
CA GLN A 201 -4.40 -3.70 13.78
C GLN A 201 -3.04 -3.00 13.83
N SER A 202 -2.57 -2.39 12.74
CA SER A 202 -1.31 -1.63 12.78
C SER A 202 -1.44 -0.36 13.61
N PHE A 203 -2.63 0.21 13.74
CA PHE A 203 -2.86 1.44 14.53
C PHE A 203 -2.97 1.18 16.03
N ALA A 204 -2.92 -0.10 16.45
CA ALA A 204 -2.87 -0.45 17.86
C ALA A 204 -1.57 0.01 18.55
N PHE A 205 -0.51 0.34 17.80
CA PHE A 205 0.75 0.82 18.35
C PHE A 205 0.69 2.23 18.94
N GLN A 206 -0.40 2.97 18.73
CA GLN A 206 -0.62 4.35 19.23
C GLN A 206 0.50 5.34 18.87
N ASP A 207 1.30 5.01 17.85
CA ASP A 207 2.38 5.83 17.32
C ASP A 207 2.32 5.78 15.80
N ASN A 208 2.43 6.95 15.17
CA ASN A 208 2.24 7.11 13.74
C ASN A 208 3.29 6.33 12.94
N PHE A 209 4.56 6.49 13.32
CA PHE A 209 5.67 5.84 12.66
C PHE A 209 5.62 4.32 12.85
N LYS A 210 5.33 3.82 14.06
CA LYS A 210 5.17 2.38 14.33
C LYS A 210 4.07 1.74 13.49
N SER A 211 2.94 2.43 13.35
CA SER A 211 1.78 1.96 12.59
C SER A 211 2.10 1.87 11.10
N TYR A 212 2.68 2.92 10.54
CA TYR A 212 3.03 2.99 9.13
C TYR A 212 4.29 2.20 8.77
N LEU A 213 5.23 2.02 9.71
CA LEU A 213 6.36 1.12 9.56
C LEU A 213 5.87 -0.32 9.42
N ALA A 214 4.84 -0.74 10.15
CA ALA A 214 4.25 -2.07 10.00
C ALA A 214 3.56 -2.24 8.64
N LEU A 215 2.72 -1.29 8.23
CA LEU A 215 2.06 -1.36 6.92
C LEU A 215 3.07 -1.31 5.76
N ASN A 216 2.73 -1.97 4.65
CA ASN A 216 3.36 -1.72 3.36
C ASN A 216 2.44 -0.86 2.47
N PRO A 217 2.99 -0.14 1.49
CA PRO A 217 2.22 0.83 0.69
C PRO A 217 1.02 0.22 -0.02
N LEU A 218 1.19 -0.97 -0.59
CA LEU A 218 0.11 -1.68 -1.27
C LEU A 218 -1.04 -1.96 -0.30
N GLN A 219 -0.76 -2.48 0.90
CA GLN A 219 -1.78 -2.73 1.92
C GLN A 219 -2.49 -1.43 2.31
N ASN A 220 -1.74 -0.35 2.56
CA ASN A 220 -2.32 0.91 3.01
C ASN A 220 -3.22 1.53 1.93
N PHE A 221 -2.73 1.63 0.70
CA PHE A 221 -3.45 2.18 -0.43
C PHE A 221 -4.73 1.40 -0.74
N PHE A 222 -4.64 0.08 -0.97
CA PHE A 222 -5.81 -0.71 -1.36
C PHE A 222 -6.86 -0.83 -0.26
N THR A 223 -6.47 -0.71 1.01
CA THR A 223 -7.43 -0.71 2.12
C THR A 223 -8.15 0.63 2.23
N THR A 224 -7.41 1.74 2.11
CA THR A 224 -7.96 3.10 2.22
C THR A 224 -8.84 3.49 1.03
N LEU A 225 -8.71 2.82 -0.13
CA LEU A 225 -9.63 3.00 -1.26
C LEU A 225 -11.10 2.81 -0.87
N ARG A 226 -11.38 1.93 0.10
CA ARG A 226 -12.74 1.68 0.60
C ARG A 226 -13.28 2.85 1.44
N PHE A 227 -12.40 3.66 2.00
CA PHE A 227 -12.75 4.80 2.86
C PHE A 227 -12.88 6.11 2.08
N ARG A 228 -12.48 6.14 0.80
CA ARG A 228 -12.52 7.35 -0.05
C ARG A 228 -13.92 7.90 -0.27
N ARG A 229 -14.95 7.03 -0.22
CA ARG A 229 -16.34 7.51 -0.28
C ARG A 229 -16.77 7.87 1.14
N PRO A 230 -17.15 9.13 1.40
CA PRO A 230 -17.65 9.51 2.72
C PRO A 230 -18.87 8.65 3.05
N GLU A 231 -18.79 7.88 4.12
CA GLU A 231 -19.94 7.15 4.64
C GLU A 231 -20.83 8.16 5.37
N PHE A 232 -21.76 8.76 4.62
CA PHE A 232 -22.71 9.71 5.16
C PHE A 232 -23.75 8.95 6.01
N ASN A 233 -23.63 9.08 7.33
CA ASN A 233 -24.61 8.55 8.27
C ASN A 233 -25.29 9.71 9.02
N GLU A 234 -26.35 10.23 8.40
CA GLU A 234 -27.15 11.33 8.97
C GLU A 234 -27.75 10.94 10.33
N GLN A 235 -28.16 9.68 10.48
CA GLN A 235 -28.77 9.20 11.71
C GLN A 235 -27.79 9.32 12.88
N LYS A 236 -26.57 8.80 12.72
CA LYS A 236 -25.52 8.92 13.71
C LYS A 236 -25.10 10.38 13.94
N ALA A 237 -25.07 11.19 12.89
CA ALA A 237 -24.80 12.63 13.01
C ALA A 237 -25.87 13.35 13.85
N ARG A 238 -27.15 13.01 13.67
CA ARG A 238 -28.28 13.51 14.47
C ARG A 238 -28.23 13.02 15.91
N GLU A 239 -27.86 11.75 16.14
CA GLU A 239 -27.69 11.18 17.48
C GLU A 239 -26.63 11.94 18.29
N VAL A 240 -25.50 12.30 17.67
CA VAL A 240 -24.41 13.04 18.36
C VAL A 240 -24.56 14.56 18.29
N TYR A 241 -25.53 15.07 17.51
CA TYR A 241 -25.71 16.51 17.29
C TYR A 241 -25.86 17.31 18.60
N PRO A 242 -26.65 16.87 19.60
CA PRO A 242 -26.80 17.63 20.86
C PRO A 242 -25.45 17.88 21.56
N LEU A 243 -24.57 16.88 21.57
CA LEU A 243 -23.23 17.00 22.15
C LEU A 243 -22.38 18.04 21.39
N VAL A 244 -22.44 18.01 20.05
CA VAL A 244 -21.71 18.98 19.21
C VAL A 244 -22.29 20.38 19.36
N ALA A 245 -23.61 20.52 19.42
CA ALA A 245 -24.30 21.79 19.59
C ALA A 245 -23.99 22.44 20.94
N GLU A 246 -23.80 21.64 21.99
CA GLU A 246 -23.33 22.11 23.29
C GLU A 246 -21.85 22.51 23.27
N TRP A 247 -20.99 21.66 22.70
CA TRP A 247 -19.54 21.92 22.63
C TRP A 247 -19.18 23.11 21.73
N MET A 248 -19.88 23.30 20.61
CA MET A 248 -19.71 24.40 19.65
C MET A 248 -20.74 25.52 19.86
N PRO A 249 -21.13 25.87 21.09
CA PRO A 249 -22.35 26.64 21.44
C PRO A 249 -23.20 27.11 20.24
N LEU A 250 -23.94 26.19 19.61
CA LEU A 250 -24.74 26.48 18.42
C LEU A 250 -26.05 27.19 18.82
N PRO A 251 -26.53 28.15 18.01
CA PRO A 251 -27.71 28.94 18.36
C PRO A 251 -29.02 28.12 18.33
N ASP A 252 -29.09 27.15 17.42
CA ASP A 252 -30.21 26.21 17.33
C ASP A 252 -29.73 24.85 17.84
N LYS A 253 -30.27 24.38 18.97
CA LYS A 253 -29.92 23.08 19.57
C LYS A 253 -30.87 21.96 19.16
N ASN A 254 -32.02 22.31 18.58
CA ASN A 254 -33.11 21.37 18.27
C ASN A 254 -33.22 21.11 16.76
N GLY A 255 -32.85 22.08 15.93
CA GLY A 255 -32.71 21.91 14.49
C GLY A 255 -31.32 21.37 14.12
N PHE A 256 -31.27 20.39 13.22
CA PHE A 256 -30.01 19.80 12.73
C PHE A 256 -29.30 20.77 11.78
N SER A 257 -28.67 21.81 12.33
CA SER A 257 -28.00 22.88 11.58
C SER A 257 -26.69 23.29 12.25
N TYR A 258 -25.62 23.40 11.46
CA TYR A 258 -24.31 23.89 11.94
C TYR A 258 -24.10 25.38 11.62
N ARG A 259 -25.11 26.06 11.07
CA ARG A 259 -25.00 27.47 10.66
C ARG A 259 -24.98 28.38 11.89
N ARG A 260 -23.95 29.23 11.99
CA ARG A 260 -23.90 30.34 12.94
C ARG A 260 -23.90 31.66 12.18
N VAL A 261 -24.82 32.54 12.53
CA VAL A 261 -24.85 33.93 12.04
C VAL A 261 -24.66 34.83 13.24
N VAL A 262 -23.62 35.66 13.21
CA VAL A 262 -23.37 36.67 14.24
C VAL A 262 -23.54 38.02 13.58
N SER A 263 -24.50 38.81 14.05
CA SER A 263 -24.69 40.17 13.58
C SER A 263 -23.49 41.03 13.98
N PRO A 264 -23.06 41.96 13.13
CA PRO A 264 -22.00 42.88 13.49
C PRO A 264 -22.42 43.75 14.69
N GLY A 265 -21.46 44.17 15.51
CA GLY A 265 -21.72 45.07 16.64
C GLY A 265 -22.32 46.42 16.18
N SER A 266 -22.98 47.14 17.08
CA SER A 266 -23.68 48.40 16.80
C SER A 266 -22.83 49.44 16.05
N ASN A 267 -21.52 49.46 16.30
CA ASN A 267 -20.60 50.47 15.76
C ASN A 267 -19.92 50.00 14.46
N ALA A 268 -20.26 48.82 13.95
CA ALA A 268 -19.58 48.23 12.78
C ALA A 268 -19.83 48.99 11.47
N LEU A 269 -20.88 49.81 11.42
CA LEU A 269 -21.22 50.67 10.28
C LEU A 269 -20.65 52.09 10.42
N GLU A 270 -20.09 52.45 11.59
CA GLU A 270 -19.51 53.78 11.85
C GLU A 270 -18.11 53.94 11.23
N SER A 271 -17.50 52.85 10.78
CA SER A 271 -16.23 52.84 10.06
C SER A 271 -16.33 51.94 8.83
N ARG A 272 -15.39 52.05 7.88
CA ARG A 272 -15.27 51.09 6.77
C ARG A 272 -14.65 49.81 7.32
N PRO A 273 -15.39 48.69 7.46
CA PRO A 273 -14.85 47.50 8.09
C PRO A 273 -13.84 46.79 7.16
N ASN A 274 -12.80 46.21 7.75
CA ASN A 274 -11.95 45.25 7.06
C ASN A 274 -12.68 43.91 7.00
N VAL A 275 -12.89 43.39 5.80
CA VAL A 275 -13.53 42.07 5.61
C VAL A 275 -12.45 41.00 5.65
N VAL A 276 -12.49 40.14 6.67
CA VAL A 276 -11.64 38.95 6.76
C VAL A 276 -12.49 37.73 6.44
N LEU A 277 -12.20 37.08 5.32
CA LEU A 277 -12.80 35.80 4.96
C LEU A 277 -11.89 34.67 5.45
N VAL A 278 -12.37 33.88 6.40
CA VAL A 278 -11.69 32.67 6.87
C VAL A 278 -12.39 31.47 6.24
N ILE A 279 -11.75 30.85 5.24
CA ILE A 279 -12.22 29.61 4.65
C ILE A 279 -11.48 28.47 5.35
N CYS A 280 -12.20 27.75 6.21
CA CYS A 280 -11.72 26.50 6.78
C CYS A 280 -12.21 25.34 5.92
N GLU A 281 -11.42 24.91 4.94
CA GLU A 281 -11.64 23.62 4.31
C GLU A 281 -11.18 22.51 5.26
N SER A 282 -12.08 21.58 5.56
CA SER A 282 -11.73 20.36 6.27
C SER A 282 -10.94 19.46 5.31
N PHE A 283 -9.62 19.43 5.47
CA PHE A 283 -8.78 18.39 4.86
C PHE A 283 -9.05 16.99 5.44
N SER A 284 -10.03 16.85 6.34
CA SER A 284 -10.52 15.57 6.85
C SER A 284 -11.17 14.71 5.76
N MET A 285 -11.67 15.33 4.69
CA MET A 285 -12.14 14.61 3.49
C MET A 285 -10.97 14.12 2.61
N TYR A 286 -9.75 14.65 2.85
CA TYR A 286 -8.51 14.30 2.16
C TYR A 286 -7.64 13.29 2.92
N LYS A 287 -8.16 12.64 3.98
CA LYS A 287 -7.47 11.56 4.71
C LYS A 287 -8.04 10.18 4.41
#